data_AF-A0A7V9JEB8-F1
#
_entry.id   AF-A0A7V9JEB8-F1
#
_cell.length_a   1.000
_cell.length_b   1.000
_cell.length_c   1.000
_cell.angle_alpha   90.00
_cell.angle_beta   90.00
_cell.angle_gamma   90.00
#
_symmetry.space_group_name_H-M   'P 1'
#
loop_
_entity.id
_entity.type
_entity.pdbx_description
1 polymer ?
#
loop_
_entity_poly.entity_id
_entity_poly.type
_entity_poly.pdbx_seq_one_letter_code
_entity_poly.pdbx_strand_id
1 'polypeptide(L)'
;ILTQPELVATELERLREDDPTAADLESIDRSLVDVTRKQRNLTRTLSSIDDAEMAAPILAELQTLTQRQRSLQAEREIVLNARHLRDQAREQIENLEVWCRQVSESLNTLDYEGKRLALTALGIEAEVFSAKHTPRFRITARLPLSGDIVSATTRS
;
A
#
# COMPACT_ATOMS: atom_id res chain seq x y z
N ILE A 1 -7.80 -13.79 14.78
CA ILE A 1 -8.16 -13.21 13.47
C ILE A 1 -9.55 -13.71 13.04
N LEU A 2 -9.75 -15.01 12.76
CA LEU A 2 -11.08 -15.59 12.47
C LEU A 2 -12.15 -15.38 13.56
N THR A 3 -11.75 -15.21 14.82
CA THR A 3 -12.62 -14.98 15.98
C THR A 3 -12.59 -13.55 16.49
N GLN A 4 -11.91 -12.64 15.80
CA GLN A 4 -11.79 -11.23 16.20
C GLN A 4 -12.10 -10.31 15.01
N PRO A 5 -13.33 -10.35 14.48
CA PRO A 5 -13.75 -9.48 13.37
C PRO A 5 -13.64 -7.99 13.73
N GLU A 6 -13.78 -7.63 15.01
CA GLU A 6 -13.57 -6.27 15.51
C GLU A 6 -12.15 -5.72 15.24
N LEU A 7 -11.13 -6.58 15.19
CA LEU A 7 -9.74 -6.16 14.95
C LEU A 7 -9.51 -5.83 13.47
N VAL A 8 -10.16 -6.58 12.57
CA VAL A 8 -10.18 -6.29 11.12
C VAL A 8 -10.95 -5.00 10.85
N ALA A 9 -12.12 -4.82 11.48
CA ALA A 9 -12.93 -3.62 11.34
C ALA A 9 -12.21 -2.36 11.86
N THR A 10 -11.46 -2.47 12.96
CA THR A 10 -10.67 -1.35 13.52
C THR A 10 -9.55 -0.94 12.57
N GLU A 11 -8.82 -1.91 12.00
CA GLU A 11 -7.74 -1.58 11.05
C GLU A 11 -8.30 -1.06 9.70
N LEU A 12 -9.47 -1.54 9.29
CA LEU A 12 -10.18 -1.01 8.12
C LEU A 12 -10.59 0.45 8.31
N GLU A 13 -11.10 0.80 9.50
CA GLU A 13 -11.48 2.18 9.82
C GLU A 13 -10.25 3.10 9.86
N ARG A 14 -9.14 2.62 10.43
CA ARG A 14 -7.84 3.32 10.43
C ARG A 14 -7.30 3.56 9.02
N LEU A 15 -7.59 2.67 8.08
CA LEU A 15 -7.20 2.79 6.67
C LEU A 15 -8.22 3.59 5.82
N ARG A 16 -9.40 3.91 6.36
CA ARG A 16 -10.42 4.74 5.72
C ARG A 16 -10.23 6.23 5.99
N GLU A 17 -9.65 6.61 7.13
CA GLU A 17 -9.29 8.00 7.41
C GLU A 17 -8.28 8.50 6.37
N ASP A 18 -8.67 9.58 5.67
CA ASP A 18 -8.02 10.41 4.64
C ASP A 18 -6.84 9.82 3.85
N ASP A 19 -6.80 10.08 2.54
CA ASP A 19 -5.59 9.83 1.73
C ASP A 19 -4.54 10.90 2.05
N PRO A 20 -3.51 10.63 2.88
CA PRO A 20 -2.51 11.61 3.27
C PRO A 20 -1.62 11.96 2.08
N THR A 21 -1.62 11.14 1.03
CA THR A 21 -0.80 11.36 -0.17
C THR A 21 -1.43 12.37 -1.13
N ALA A 22 -2.72 12.66 -0.98
CA ALA A 22 -3.45 13.53 -1.90
C ALA A 22 -2.89 14.98 -1.89
N ALA A 23 -2.66 15.54 -0.70
CA ALA A 23 -2.12 16.89 -0.56
C ALA A 23 -0.68 17.01 -1.09
N ASP A 24 0.15 15.99 -0.83
CA ASP A 24 1.53 15.92 -1.31
C ASP A 24 1.57 15.84 -2.84
N LEU A 25 0.76 14.96 -3.45
CA LEU A 25 0.66 14.84 -4.91
C LEU A 25 0.21 16.16 -5.55
N GLU A 26 -0.79 16.83 -4.98
CA GLU A 26 -1.26 18.13 -5.51
C GLU A 26 -0.16 19.20 -5.42
N SER A 27 0.61 19.22 -4.34
CA SER A 27 1.75 20.15 -4.17
C SER A 27 2.85 19.89 -5.21
N ILE A 28 3.20 18.62 -5.42
CA ILE A 28 4.21 18.20 -6.41
C ILE A 28 3.74 18.52 -7.84
N ASP A 29 2.49 18.22 -8.17
CA ASP A 29 1.93 18.47 -9.50
C ASP A 29 1.89 19.99 -9.82
N ARG A 30 1.50 20.84 -8.85
CA ARG A 30 1.59 22.30 -9.01
C ARG A 30 3.03 22.76 -9.26
N SER A 31 3.98 22.21 -8.51
CA SER A 31 5.40 22.52 -8.68
C SER A 31 5.94 22.11 -10.06
N LEU A 32 5.51 20.96 -10.58
CA LEU A 32 5.88 20.49 -11.92
C LEU A 32 5.32 21.39 -13.03
N VAL A 33 4.07 21.84 -12.89
CA VAL A 33 3.45 22.81 -13.81
C VAL A 33 4.24 24.11 -13.83
N ASP A 34 4.63 24.61 -12.65
CA ASP A 34 5.40 25.84 -12.52
C ASP A 34 6.79 25.73 -13.15
N VAL A 35 7.52 24.64 -12.91
CA VAL A 35 8.83 24.40 -13.53
C VAL A 35 8.71 24.33 -15.05
N THR A 36 7.71 23.60 -15.55
CA THR A 36 7.46 23.48 -17.00
C THR A 36 7.15 24.84 -17.64
N ARG A 37 6.36 25.68 -16.96
CA ARG A 37 6.07 27.04 -17.40
C ARG A 37 7.33 27.90 -17.46
N LYS A 38 8.19 27.83 -16.43
CA LYS A 38 9.47 28.56 -16.39
C LYS A 38 10.41 28.12 -17.51
N GLN A 39 10.58 26.81 -17.72
CA GLN A 39 11.38 26.28 -18.83
C GLN A 39 10.89 26.81 -20.17
N ARG A 40 9.59 26.73 -20.45
CA ARG A 40 9.01 27.23 -21.71
C ARG A 40 9.28 28.72 -21.92
N ASN A 41 9.16 29.52 -20.87
CA ASN A 41 9.44 30.96 -20.95
C ASN A 41 10.91 31.23 -21.25
N LEU A 42 11.84 30.54 -20.57
CA LEU A 42 13.28 30.68 -20.81
C LEU A 42 13.68 30.22 -22.21
N THR A 43 13.13 29.10 -22.70
CA THR A 43 13.37 28.62 -24.07
C THR A 43 12.89 29.64 -25.10
N ARG A 44 11.75 30.30 -24.88
CA ARG A 44 11.27 31.37 -25.75
C ARG A 44 12.23 32.57 -25.74
N THR A 45 12.70 33.00 -24.56
CA THR A 45 13.69 34.09 -24.46
C THR A 45 14.99 33.72 -25.19
N LEU A 46 15.47 32.49 -25.01
CA LEU A 46 16.69 32.00 -25.64
C LEU A 46 16.61 32.05 -27.18
N SER A 47 15.44 31.81 -27.77
CA SER A 47 15.24 31.88 -29.22
C SER A 47 15.40 33.28 -29.83
N SER A 48 15.48 34.33 -29.00
CA SER A 48 15.68 35.72 -29.42
C SER A 48 17.08 36.27 -29.16
N ILE A 49 17.98 35.43 -28.62
CA ILE A 49 19.35 35.83 -28.26
C ILE A 49 20.32 35.14 -29.22
N ASP A 50 21.00 35.95 -30.04
CA ASP A 50 22.02 35.47 -31.00
C ASP A 50 23.43 35.40 -30.39
N ASP A 51 23.62 36.01 -29.22
CA ASP A 51 24.91 36.06 -28.51
C ASP A 51 25.04 34.89 -27.52
N ALA A 52 26.03 34.02 -27.76
CA ALA A 52 26.30 32.84 -26.95
C ALA A 52 26.71 33.16 -25.51
N GLU A 53 27.43 34.26 -25.27
CA GLU A 53 27.83 34.67 -23.92
C GLU A 53 26.61 35.16 -23.12
N MET A 54 25.70 35.87 -23.78
CA MET A 54 24.43 36.32 -23.18
C MET A 54 23.44 35.17 -22.94
N ALA A 55 23.53 34.10 -23.75
CA ALA A 55 22.71 32.89 -23.61
C ALA A 55 23.16 31.96 -22.47
N ALA A 56 24.44 32.00 -22.09
CA ALA A 56 25.03 31.12 -21.06
C ALA A 56 24.26 31.08 -19.72
N PRO A 57 23.86 32.21 -19.09
CA PRO A 57 23.10 32.17 -17.84
C PRO A 57 21.70 31.53 -17.99
N ILE A 58 21.05 31.71 -19.13
CA ILE A 58 19.74 31.09 -19.40
C ILE A 58 19.87 29.58 -19.54
N LEU A 59 20.93 29.10 -20.19
CA LEU A 59 21.23 27.67 -20.29
C LEU A 59 21.50 27.05 -18.91
N ALA A 60 22.24 27.75 -18.04
CA ALA A 60 22.49 27.30 -16.66
C ALA A 60 21.19 27.21 -15.85
N GLU A 61 20.29 28.19 -15.98
CA GLU A 61 18.98 28.15 -15.31
C GLU A 61 18.09 27.02 -15.85
N LEU A 62 18.10 26.79 -17.17
CA LEU A 62 17.38 25.67 -17.78
C LEU A 62 17.87 24.31 -17.25
N GLN A 63 19.18 24.15 -17.04
CA GLN A 63 19.75 22.95 -16.42
C GLN A 63 19.25 22.78 -14.98
N THR A 64 19.25 23.84 -14.18
CA THR A 64 18.72 23.83 -12.81
C THR A 64 17.24 23.43 -12.78
N LEU A 65 16.42 24.02 -13.63
CA LEU A 65 14.99 23.67 -13.73
C LEU A 65 14.77 22.23 -14.19
N THR A 66 15.58 21.73 -15.12
CA THR A 66 15.53 20.33 -15.57
C THR A 66 15.87 19.37 -14.44
N GLN A 67 16.89 19.69 -13.64
CA GLN A 67 17.24 18.89 -12.48
C GLN A 67 16.13 18.92 -11.42
N ARG A 68 15.51 20.08 -11.19
CA ARG A 68 14.36 20.22 -10.28
C ARG A 68 13.17 19.41 -10.76
N GLN A 69 12.88 19.43 -12.05
CA GLN A 69 11.79 18.63 -12.66
C GLN A 69 12.00 17.14 -12.42
N ARG A 70 13.21 16.62 -12.68
CA ARG A 70 13.55 15.21 -12.44
C ARG A 70 13.38 14.82 -10.97
N SER A 71 13.82 15.69 -10.06
CA SER A 71 13.64 15.49 -8.61
C SER A 71 12.17 15.40 -8.23
N LEU A 72 11.33 16.31 -8.73
CA LEU A 72 9.89 16.31 -8.46
C LEU A 72 9.18 15.08 -9.07
N GLN A 73 9.61 14.63 -10.24
CA GLN A 73 9.09 13.41 -10.86
C GLN A 73 9.42 12.16 -10.03
N ALA A 74 10.66 12.04 -9.56
CA ALA A 74 11.05 10.94 -8.67
C ALA A 74 10.26 10.97 -7.34
N GLU A 75 10.08 12.16 -6.75
CA GLU A 75 9.26 12.33 -5.55
C GLU A 75 7.80 11.92 -5.79
N ARG A 76 7.22 12.31 -6.92
CA ARG A 76 5.88 11.92 -7.34
C ARG A 76 5.73 10.40 -7.44
N GLU A 77 6.70 9.72 -8.05
CA GLU A 77 6.69 8.27 -8.19
C GLU A 77 6.73 7.56 -6.84
N ILE A 78 7.53 8.07 -5.89
CA ILE A 78 7.58 7.53 -4.51
C ILE A 78 6.20 7.62 -3.85
N VAL A 79 5.55 8.78 -3.94
CA VAL A 79 4.24 9.01 -3.32
C VAL A 79 3.15 8.13 -3.99
N LEU A 80 3.17 8.00 -5.31
CA LEU A 80 2.24 7.13 -6.04
C LEU A 80 2.42 5.65 -5.67
N ASN A 81 3.66 5.19 -5.53
CA ASN A 81 3.93 3.81 -5.10
C ASN A 81 3.41 3.56 -3.68
N ALA A 82 3.61 4.51 -2.77
CA ALA A 82 3.06 4.42 -1.41
C ALA A 82 1.52 4.34 -1.41
N ARG A 83 0.86 5.17 -2.24
CA ARG A 83 -0.59 5.12 -2.42
C ARG A 83 -1.06 3.78 -2.97
N HIS A 84 -0.38 3.25 -3.99
CA HIS A 84 -0.71 1.95 -4.58
C HIS A 84 -0.60 0.80 -3.56
N LEU A 85 0.48 0.78 -2.77
CA LEU A 85 0.66 -0.22 -1.71
C LEU A 85 -0.44 -0.13 -0.64
N ARG A 86 -0.86 1.09 -0.26
CA ARG A 86 -1.98 1.29 0.66
C ARG A 86 -3.29 0.76 0.07
N ASP A 87 -3.56 1.08 -1.20
CA ASP A 87 -4.78 0.63 -1.88
C ASP A 87 -4.84 -0.90 -1.96
N GLN A 88 -3.72 -1.56 -2.27
CA GLN A 88 -3.61 -3.02 -2.25
C GLN A 88 -3.84 -3.60 -0.85
N ALA A 89 -3.24 -3.01 0.19
CA ALA A 89 -3.45 -3.45 1.57
C ALA A 89 -4.92 -3.31 1.98
N ARG A 90 -5.58 -2.22 1.59
CA ARG A 90 -7.02 -2.02 1.84
C ARG A 90 -7.85 -3.10 1.16
N GLU A 91 -7.62 -3.37 -0.13
CA GLU A 91 -8.35 -4.40 -0.88
C GLU A 91 -8.17 -5.79 -0.23
N GLN A 92 -6.96 -6.12 0.20
CA GLN A 92 -6.70 -7.40 0.89
C GLN A 92 -7.47 -7.52 2.21
N ILE A 93 -7.57 -6.43 3.00
CA ILE A 93 -8.30 -6.42 4.26
C ILE A 93 -9.81 -6.51 4.02
N GLU A 94 -10.35 -5.79 3.02
CA GLU A 94 -11.76 -5.89 2.63
C GLU A 94 -12.12 -7.32 2.19
N ASN A 95 -11.26 -7.95 1.38
CA ASN A 95 -11.42 -9.34 0.97
C ASN A 95 -11.38 -10.30 2.17
N LEU A 96 -10.48 -10.07 3.13
CA LEU A 96 -10.41 -10.86 4.36
C LEU A 96 -11.69 -10.70 5.21
N GLU A 97 -12.25 -9.50 5.31
CA GLU A 97 -13.49 -9.25 6.06
C GLU A 97 -14.68 -10.01 5.45
N VAL A 98 -14.85 -9.91 4.12
CA VAL A 98 -15.90 -10.64 3.38
C VAL A 98 -15.76 -12.14 3.59
N TRP A 99 -14.54 -12.65 3.46
CA TRP A 99 -14.26 -14.07 3.64
C TRP A 99 -14.53 -14.53 5.08
N CYS A 100 -14.10 -13.77 6.09
CA CYS A 100 -14.36 -14.10 7.51
C CYS A 100 -15.86 -14.16 7.80
N ARG A 101 -16.65 -13.25 7.22
CA ARG A 101 -18.11 -13.22 7.36
C ARG A 101 -18.76 -14.46 6.75
N GLN A 102 -18.40 -14.81 5.51
CA GLN A 102 -18.91 -15.99 4.81
C GLN A 102 -18.58 -17.29 5.55
N VAL A 103 -17.36 -17.40 6.07
CA VAL A 103 -16.94 -18.57 6.84
C VAL A 103 -17.69 -18.65 8.17
N SER A 104 -17.85 -17.53 8.89
CA SER A 104 -18.58 -17.50 10.16
C SER A 104 -20.05 -17.92 10.00
N GLU A 105 -20.74 -17.39 8.98
CA GLU A 105 -22.13 -17.76 8.67
C GLU A 105 -22.25 -19.26 8.35
N SER A 106 -21.35 -19.78 7.52
CA SER A 106 -21.32 -21.20 7.14
C SER A 106 -21.06 -22.11 8.36
N LEU A 107 -20.10 -21.74 9.22
CA LEU A 107 -19.75 -22.51 10.41
C LEU A 107 -20.88 -22.56 11.46
N ASN A 108 -21.72 -21.54 11.55
CA ASN A 108 -22.85 -21.53 12.48
C ASN A 108 -23.94 -22.54 12.09
N THR A 109 -24.02 -22.92 10.82
CA THR A 109 -25.01 -23.89 10.30
C THR A 109 -24.51 -25.33 10.27
N LEU A 110 -23.21 -25.54 10.41
CA LEU A 110 -22.59 -26.86 10.35
C LEU A 110 -22.66 -27.59 11.69
N ASP A 111 -22.95 -28.89 11.65
CA ASP A 111 -22.79 -29.80 12.77
C ASP A 111 -21.31 -30.05 13.09
N TYR A 112 -21.02 -30.88 14.09
CA TYR A 112 -19.64 -31.12 14.51
C TYR A 112 -18.76 -31.73 13.39
N GLU A 113 -19.31 -32.64 12.58
CA GLU A 113 -18.57 -33.23 11.46
C GLU A 113 -18.35 -32.21 10.35
N GLY A 114 -19.36 -31.40 10.04
CA GLY A 114 -19.26 -30.29 9.10
C GLY A 114 -18.24 -29.24 9.53
N LYS A 115 -18.18 -28.90 10.82
CA LYS A 115 -17.16 -28.00 11.39
C LYS A 115 -15.76 -28.60 11.26
N ARG A 116 -15.59 -29.90 11.52
CA ARG A 116 -14.29 -30.57 11.36
C ARG A 116 -13.83 -30.57 9.90
N LEU A 117 -14.74 -30.88 8.98
CA LEU A 117 -14.47 -30.87 7.54
C LEU A 117 -14.12 -29.46 7.04
N ALA A 118 -14.85 -28.44 7.50
CA ALA A 118 -14.57 -27.05 7.17
C ALA A 118 -13.19 -26.60 7.68
N LEU A 119 -12.82 -26.93 8.92
CA LEU A 119 -11.49 -26.63 9.45
C LEU A 119 -10.37 -27.31 8.64
N THR A 120 -10.59 -28.55 8.19
CA THR A 120 -9.65 -29.26 7.29
C THR A 120 -9.55 -28.60 5.92
N ALA A 121 -10.68 -28.21 5.31
CA ALA A 121 -10.72 -27.54 4.01
C ALA A 121 -10.06 -26.14 4.05
N LEU A 122 -10.13 -25.47 5.20
CA LEU A 122 -9.47 -24.18 5.44
C LEU A 122 -7.98 -24.31 5.81
N GLY A 123 -7.42 -25.52 5.82
CA GLY A 123 -6.01 -25.75 6.17
C GLY A 123 -5.67 -25.26 7.58
N ILE A 124 -6.62 -25.32 8.51
CA ILE A 124 -6.41 -24.95 9.91
C ILE A 124 -5.86 -26.16 10.65
N GLU A 125 -4.64 -26.04 11.13
CA GLU A 125 -3.94 -27.05 11.93
C GLU A 125 -3.89 -26.59 13.39
N ALA A 126 -4.21 -27.48 14.32
CA ALA A 126 -4.08 -27.23 15.75
C ALA A 126 -3.08 -28.21 16.37
N GLU A 127 -1.95 -27.69 16.84
CA GLU A 127 -0.99 -28.44 17.64
C GLU A 127 -1.37 -28.31 19.12
N VAL A 128 -1.59 -29.44 19.79
CA VAL A 128 -1.84 -29.47 21.25
C VAL A 128 -0.58 -29.95 21.94
N PHE A 129 -0.01 -29.10 22.79
CA PHE A 129 1.18 -29.44 23.57
C PHE A 129 0.81 -30.10 24.89
N SER A 130 1.76 -30.86 25.45
CA SER A 130 1.60 -31.50 26.76
C SER A 130 1.27 -30.47 27.86
N ALA A 131 0.64 -30.92 28.95
CA ALA A 131 0.15 -30.05 30.02
C ALA A 131 1.21 -29.17 30.70
N LYS A 132 2.51 -29.43 30.47
CA LYS A 132 3.65 -28.69 31.03
C LYS A 132 4.23 -27.64 30.07
N HIS A 133 3.69 -27.51 28.87
CA HIS A 133 4.17 -26.57 27.84
C HIS A 133 3.27 -25.35 27.74
N THR A 134 3.87 -24.16 27.62
CA THR A 134 3.16 -22.88 27.47
C THR A 134 3.62 -22.22 26.15
N PRO A 135 2.73 -22.05 25.16
CA PRO A 135 1.28 -22.27 25.19
C PRO A 135 0.89 -23.76 25.07
N ARG A 136 -0.28 -24.10 25.60
CA ARG A 136 -0.83 -25.47 25.61
C ARG A 136 -1.40 -25.89 24.25
N PHE A 137 -1.67 -24.93 23.37
CA PHE A 137 -2.10 -25.17 22.01
C PHE A 137 -1.54 -24.07 21.10
N ARG A 138 -1.30 -24.41 19.84
CA ARG A 138 -0.98 -23.49 18.75
C ARG A 138 -1.92 -23.79 17.61
N ILE A 139 -2.57 -22.76 17.09
CA ILE A 139 -3.47 -22.89 15.94
C ILE A 139 -2.84 -22.13 14.79
N THR A 140 -2.62 -22.83 13.68
CA THR A 140 -2.06 -22.29 12.44
C THR A 140 -3.15 -22.36 11.38
N ALA A 141 -3.47 -21.24 10.73
CA ALA A 141 -4.44 -21.22 9.64
C ALA A 141 -3.72 -20.84 8.35
N ARG A 142 -3.83 -21.67 7.30
CA ARG A 142 -3.44 -21.29 5.94
C ARG A 142 -4.67 -20.78 5.22
N LEU A 143 -5.00 -19.52 5.49
CA LEU A 143 -6.08 -18.84 4.79
C LEU A 143 -5.75 -18.85 3.30
N PRO A 144 -6.62 -19.39 2.42
CA PRO A 144 -6.50 -19.21 0.99
C PRO A 144 -6.86 -17.76 0.66
N LEU A 145 -5.99 -16.84 1.06
CA LEU A 145 -5.95 -15.50 0.52
C LEU A 145 -5.45 -15.71 -0.91
N SER A 146 -6.30 -15.44 -1.88
CA SER A 146 -5.90 -15.49 -3.28
C SER A 146 -4.68 -14.59 -3.49
N GLY A 147 -3.49 -15.21 -3.57
CA GLY A 147 -2.19 -14.54 -3.67
C GLY A 147 -1.26 -14.96 -2.53
N ASP A 148 -0.22 -15.74 -2.87
CA ASP A 148 0.83 -16.20 -1.94
C ASP A 148 1.31 -15.10 -0.99
N ILE A 149 1.07 -15.28 0.31
CA ILE A 149 1.63 -14.44 1.36
C ILE A 149 2.71 -15.23 2.10
N VAL A 150 3.98 -14.99 1.76
CA VAL A 150 5.10 -15.39 2.60
C VAL A 150 5.14 -14.44 3.80
N SER A 151 4.53 -14.85 4.91
CA SER A 151 4.64 -14.12 6.18
C SER A 151 5.73 -14.75 7.03
N ALA A 152 6.94 -14.19 6.98
CA ALA A 152 7.99 -14.48 7.96
C ALA A 152 7.67 -13.71 9.24
N THR A 153 7.14 -14.39 10.26
CA THR A 153 7.03 -13.83 11.61
C THR A 153 8.12 -14.44 12.50
N THR A 154 9.24 -13.74 12.60
CA THR A 154 10.15 -13.88 13.74
C THR A 154 9.62 -12.98 14.85
N ARG A 155 9.31 -13.58 16.01
CA ARG A 155 9.19 -12.84 17.26
C ARG A 155 10.01 -13.55 18.33
N SER A 156 10.74 -12.71 19.07
CA SER A 156 11.88 -12.89 19.97
C SER A 156 11.93 -14.14 20.85
#